data_AF-A0AA38IT45-F1
#
_entry.id   AF-A0AA38IT45-F1
#
_cell.length_a   1.000
_cell.length_b   1.000
_cell.length_c   1.000
_cell.angle_alpha   90.00
_cell.angle_beta   90.00
_cell.angle_gamma   90.00
#
_symmetry.space_group_name_H-M   'P 1'
#
loop_
_entity.id
_entity.type
_entity.pdbx_description
1 polymer ?
#
loop_
_entity_poly.entity_id
_entity_poly.type
_entity_poly.pdbx_seq_one_letter_code
_entity_poly.pdbx_strand_id
1 'polypeptide(L)'
;MIHPTLDELLTPIRELYKDVKRKALMRLEYEGLHTVEAIMTPGARFYNDPASYAMDRYAYYVCYKCNKAYYGGEARCDAEVGENYDPTELVCGGCSDVARAQMCPKHGTDFLEYKCRYCCSVAVFFCFGTTHFCNPCHDDFQRVTNLSKSELPNCPAGPKAKQLEGDECPLHVKHPPTGEEFALGCGVCRNAHTF
;
A
#
# COMPACT_ATOMS: atom_id res chain seq x y z
N MET A 1 -17.03 17.85 15.08
CA MET A 1 -18.46 18.23 15.17
C MET A 1 -19.26 17.02 15.58
N ILE A 2 -20.11 17.15 16.61
CA ILE A 2 -21.03 16.09 17.05
C ILE A 2 -22.41 16.74 17.03
N HIS A 3 -23.27 16.27 16.13
CA HIS A 3 -24.66 16.72 16.05
C HIS A 3 -25.54 15.48 15.86
N PRO A 4 -26.56 15.24 16.70
CA PRO A 4 -27.35 14.00 16.66
C PRO A 4 -27.96 13.69 15.28
N THR A 5 -28.36 14.71 14.52
CA THR A 5 -28.93 14.52 13.17
C THR A 5 -27.92 14.05 12.12
N LEU A 6 -26.62 14.09 12.43
CA LEU A 6 -25.56 13.62 11.54
C LEU A 6 -25.04 12.24 11.96
N ASP A 7 -25.51 11.65 13.07
CA ASP A 7 -24.90 10.44 13.61
C ASP A 7 -25.05 9.24 12.67
N GLU A 8 -26.17 9.09 11.95
CA GLU A 8 -26.32 8.04 10.94
C GLU A 8 -25.28 8.15 9.82
N LEU A 9 -24.97 9.38 9.38
CA LEU A 9 -23.95 9.64 8.35
C LEU A 9 -22.52 9.52 8.89
N LEU A 10 -22.29 9.92 10.14
CA LEU A 10 -20.97 9.92 10.76
C LEU A 10 -20.54 8.55 11.27
N THR A 11 -21.47 7.65 11.58
CA THR A 11 -21.18 6.31 12.09
C THR A 11 -20.25 5.51 11.17
N PRO A 12 -20.56 5.30 9.86
CA PRO A 12 -19.66 4.56 8.98
C PRO A 12 -18.30 5.26 8.78
N ILE A 13 -18.26 6.59 8.79
CA ILE A 13 -17.02 7.37 8.69
C ILE A 13 -16.14 7.15 9.93
N ARG A 14 -16.74 7.15 11.12
CA ARG A 14 -16.03 6.89 12.39
C ARG A 14 -15.53 5.45 12.47
N GLU A 15 -16.29 4.48 11.96
CA GLU A 15 -15.87 3.08 11.88
C GLU A 15 -14.70 2.90 10.94
N LEU A 16 -14.76 3.49 9.73
CA LEU A 16 -13.66 3.48 8.77
C LEU A 16 -12.41 4.15 9.36
N TYR A 17 -12.56 5.31 10.00
CA TYR A 17 -11.45 6.00 10.67
C TYR A 17 -10.79 5.12 11.74
N LYS A 18 -11.59 4.45 12.58
CA LYS A 18 -11.07 3.52 13.60
C LYS A 18 -10.34 2.33 12.97
N ASP A 19 -10.87 1.77 11.88
CA ASP A 19 -10.24 0.64 11.19
C ASP A 19 -8.90 1.03 10.55
N VAL A 20 -8.87 2.14 9.81
CA VAL A 20 -7.64 2.68 9.21
C VAL A 20 -6.62 3.03 10.28
N LYS A 21 -7.01 3.74 11.34
CA LYS A 21 -6.13 4.09 12.46
C LYS A 21 -5.50 2.84 13.10
N ARG A 22 -6.31 1.82 13.34
CA ARG A 22 -5.85 0.54 13.92
C ARG A 22 -4.85 -0.17 13.01
N LYS A 23 -5.14 -0.28 11.71
CA LYS A 23 -4.25 -0.92 10.73
C LYS A 23 -2.94 -0.14 10.55
N ALA A 24 -3.01 1.19 10.45
CA ALA A 24 -1.86 2.05 10.32
C ALA A 24 -0.91 1.94 11.52
N LEU A 25 -1.45 2.01 12.74
CA LEU A 25 -0.67 1.84 13.96
C LEU A 25 -0.01 0.46 14.02
N MET A 26 -0.76 -0.61 13.74
CA MET A 26 -0.22 -1.97 13.69
C MET A 26 0.93 -2.07 12.68
N ARG A 27 0.78 -1.50 11.49
CA ARG A 27 1.84 -1.47 10.48
C ARG A 27 3.09 -0.76 10.99
N LEU A 28 2.92 0.40 11.64
CA LEU A 28 4.01 1.20 12.20
C LEU A 28 4.81 0.43 13.27
N GLU A 29 4.10 -0.29 14.14
CA GLU A 29 4.70 -1.14 15.17
C GLU A 29 5.54 -2.26 14.56
N TYR A 30 5.00 -2.96 13.56
CA TYR A 30 5.67 -4.06 12.86
C TYR A 30 6.85 -3.61 12.00
N GLU A 31 6.87 -2.36 11.54
CA GLU A 31 8.04 -1.74 10.89
C GLU A 31 9.07 -1.22 11.90
N GLY A 32 8.80 -1.27 13.21
CA GLY A 32 9.71 -0.75 14.23
C GLY A 32 9.79 0.78 14.27
N LEU A 33 8.84 1.48 13.64
CA LEU A 33 8.85 2.95 13.49
C LEU A 33 8.06 3.69 14.58
N HIS A 34 7.57 2.98 15.59
CA HIS A 34 6.78 3.56 16.68
C HIS A 34 7.61 4.36 17.70
N THR A 35 8.95 4.33 17.60
CA THR A 35 9.88 5.04 18.50
C THR A 35 10.74 6.09 17.77
N VAL A 36 10.36 6.52 16.57
CA VAL A 36 11.12 7.56 15.83
C VAL A 36 11.06 8.92 16.53
N GLU A 37 12.01 9.80 16.24
CA GLU A 37 12.10 11.14 16.83
C GLU A 37 10.81 11.95 16.69
N ALA A 38 10.08 11.80 15.57
CA ALA A 38 8.81 12.47 15.33
C ALA A 38 7.74 12.16 16.40
N ILE A 39 7.86 11.02 17.10
CA ILE A 39 6.97 10.55 18.16
C ILE A 39 7.58 10.76 19.54
N MET A 40 8.90 10.57 19.69
CA MET A 40 9.58 10.58 20.99
C MET A 40 10.02 11.98 21.46
N THR A 41 10.18 12.94 20.55
CA THR A 41 10.75 14.26 20.88
C THR A 41 9.68 15.24 21.35
N PRO A 42 9.77 15.78 22.59
CA PRO A 42 8.87 16.84 23.05
C PRO A 42 8.89 18.03 22.09
N GLY A 43 7.72 18.48 21.64
CA GLY A 43 7.57 19.58 20.68
C GLY A 43 7.51 19.16 19.20
N ALA A 44 7.74 17.89 18.87
CA ALA A 44 7.48 17.36 17.54
C ALA A 44 5.97 17.30 17.24
N ARG A 45 5.59 17.37 15.95
CA ARG A 45 4.18 17.36 15.48
C ARG A 45 3.37 16.17 16.01
N PHE A 46 4.00 15.01 16.17
CA PHE A 46 3.35 13.77 16.60
C PHE A 46 3.87 13.27 17.95
N TYR A 47 4.39 14.16 18.79
CA TYR A 47 4.89 13.80 20.11
C TYR A 47 3.84 13.01 20.91
N ASN A 48 4.20 11.80 21.33
CA ASN A 48 3.33 10.86 22.04
C ASN A 48 2.03 10.49 21.29
N ASP A 49 2.02 10.58 19.96
CA ASP A 49 0.87 10.19 19.11
C ASP A 49 1.32 9.35 17.89
N PRO A 50 1.75 8.10 18.11
CA PRO A 50 2.20 7.20 17.04
C PRO A 50 1.10 6.90 16.01
N ALA A 51 -0.17 6.91 16.43
CA ALA A 51 -1.27 6.59 15.54
C ALA A 51 -1.51 7.72 14.52
N SER A 52 -1.43 8.98 14.93
CA SER A 52 -1.49 10.10 13.99
C SER A 52 -0.27 10.15 13.07
N TYR A 53 0.93 9.81 13.56
CA TYR A 53 2.11 9.65 12.71
C TYR A 53 1.89 8.56 11.64
N ALA A 54 1.36 7.40 12.04
CA ALA A 54 1.07 6.31 11.10
C ALA A 54 0.02 6.71 10.06
N MET A 55 -1.03 7.43 10.47
CA MET A 55 -2.08 7.91 9.56
C MET A 55 -1.59 9.01 8.59
N ASP A 56 -0.59 9.81 8.97
CA ASP A 56 0.07 10.79 8.09
C ASP A 56 1.07 10.11 7.14
N ARG A 57 1.72 9.02 7.58
CA ARG A 57 2.74 8.29 6.83
C ARG A 57 2.17 7.39 5.73
N TYR A 58 1.07 6.69 5.99
CA TYR A 58 0.59 5.59 5.15
C TYR A 58 -0.67 5.94 4.36
N ALA A 59 -0.74 5.49 3.11
CA ALA A 59 -1.92 5.59 2.28
C ALA A 59 -2.79 4.33 2.42
N TYR A 60 -4.08 4.54 2.68
CA TYR A 60 -5.10 3.50 2.73
C TYR A 60 -6.23 3.78 1.74
N TYR A 61 -6.69 2.73 1.07
CA TYR A 61 -7.74 2.80 0.06
C TYR A 61 -8.88 1.85 0.44
N VAL A 62 -10.08 2.12 -0.04
CA VAL A 62 -11.24 1.26 0.19
C VAL A 62 -11.40 0.32 -0.99
N CYS A 63 -11.35 -1.00 -0.73
CA CYS A 63 -11.53 -1.99 -1.77
C CYS A 63 -12.96 -1.98 -2.31
N TYR A 64 -13.13 -1.81 -3.61
CA TYR A 64 -14.43 -1.80 -4.28
C TYR A 64 -15.24 -3.09 -4.07
N LYS A 65 -14.56 -4.24 -4.00
CA LYS A 65 -15.24 -5.55 -3.92
C LYS A 65 -15.73 -5.89 -2.51
N CYS A 66 -14.96 -5.56 -1.46
CA CYS A 66 -15.27 -5.98 -0.09
C CYS A 66 -15.47 -4.83 0.90
N ASN A 67 -15.31 -3.57 0.45
CA ASN A 67 -15.45 -2.34 1.24
C ASN A 67 -14.50 -2.25 2.46
N LYS A 68 -13.47 -3.09 2.53
CA LYS A 68 -12.43 -3.02 3.58
C LYS A 68 -11.32 -2.06 3.15
N ALA A 69 -10.80 -1.30 4.13
CA ALA A 69 -9.59 -0.52 3.92
C ALA A 69 -8.36 -1.43 3.74
N TYR A 70 -7.49 -1.14 2.79
CA TYR A 70 -6.22 -1.85 2.57
C TYR A 70 -5.06 -0.87 2.36
N TYR A 71 -3.87 -1.33 2.69
CA TYR A 71 -2.64 -0.56 2.57
C TYR A 71 -2.21 -0.43 1.10
N GLY A 72 -1.89 0.78 0.66
CA GLY A 72 -1.42 1.03 -0.70
C GLY A 72 -0.03 1.67 -0.80
N GLY A 73 0.73 1.76 0.30
CA GLY A 73 2.07 2.33 0.31
C GLY A 73 2.22 3.52 1.25
N GLU A 74 3.38 4.17 1.21
CA GLU A 74 3.59 5.44 1.93
C GLU A 74 2.92 6.59 1.18
N ALA A 75 2.29 7.50 1.91
CA ALA A 75 1.55 8.64 1.37
C ALA A 75 2.46 9.59 0.56
N ARG A 76 3.77 9.61 0.83
CA ARG A 76 4.76 10.40 0.05
C ARG A 76 4.85 9.96 -1.41
N CYS A 77 4.51 8.71 -1.71
CA CYS A 77 4.44 8.23 -3.10
C CYS A 77 3.20 8.74 -3.85
N ASP A 78 2.28 9.42 -3.15
CA ASP A 78 0.93 9.76 -3.61
C ASP A 78 0.66 11.27 -3.69
N ALA A 79 1.64 12.09 -3.32
CA ALA A 79 1.48 13.55 -3.15
C ALA A 79 1.27 14.34 -4.46
N GLU A 80 1.35 13.71 -5.64
CA GLU A 80 1.34 14.40 -6.95
C GLU A 80 0.14 14.03 -7.85
N VAL A 81 -0.94 13.42 -7.34
CA VAL A 81 -1.99 12.82 -8.18
C VAL A 81 -3.36 13.50 -8.04
N GLY A 82 -4.06 13.66 -9.16
CA GLY A 82 -5.38 14.29 -9.27
C GLY A 82 -6.55 13.34 -8.94
N GLU A 83 -7.70 13.89 -8.57
CA GLU A 83 -8.88 13.19 -8.02
C GLU A 83 -9.64 12.27 -9.02
N ASN A 84 -9.12 12.03 -10.22
CA ASN A 84 -9.81 11.29 -11.28
C ASN A 84 -9.24 9.88 -11.45
N TYR A 85 -9.71 8.92 -10.64
CA TYR A 85 -9.47 7.49 -10.84
C TYR A 85 -10.80 6.73 -10.89
N ASP A 86 -10.80 5.53 -11.49
CA ASP A 86 -11.96 4.63 -11.45
C ASP A 86 -11.96 3.86 -10.11
N PRO A 87 -12.97 4.07 -9.22
CA PRO A 87 -13.02 3.38 -7.94
C PRO A 87 -13.08 1.85 -8.08
N THR A 88 -13.57 1.32 -9.21
CA THR A 88 -13.67 -0.12 -9.45
C THR A 88 -12.30 -0.80 -9.58
N GLU A 89 -11.25 -0.01 -9.84
CA GLU A 89 -9.86 -0.48 -9.96
C GLU A 89 -9.14 -0.52 -8.60
N LEU A 90 -9.71 0.07 -7.55
CA LEU A 90 -9.18 -0.06 -6.18
C LEU A 90 -9.60 -1.40 -5.57
N VAL A 91 -8.75 -2.40 -5.71
CA VAL A 91 -9.01 -3.77 -5.23
C VAL A 91 -7.86 -4.24 -4.35
N CYS A 92 -8.18 -4.65 -3.11
CA CYS A 92 -7.17 -5.19 -2.20
C CYS A 92 -6.64 -6.55 -2.68
N GLY A 93 -5.43 -6.92 -2.25
CA GLY A 93 -4.78 -8.18 -2.66
C GLY A 93 -5.61 -9.44 -2.39
N GLY A 94 -6.45 -9.45 -1.35
CA GLY A 94 -7.38 -10.56 -1.09
C GLY A 94 -8.49 -10.71 -2.12
N CYS A 95 -8.90 -9.64 -2.80
CA CYS A 95 -9.95 -9.64 -3.82
C CYS A 95 -9.40 -9.62 -5.26
N SER A 96 -8.07 -9.55 -5.41
CA SER A 96 -7.31 -9.59 -6.66
C SER A 96 -6.23 -10.69 -6.65
N ASP A 97 -6.43 -11.76 -5.88
CA ASP A 97 -5.43 -12.82 -5.68
C ASP A 97 -5.23 -13.72 -6.93
N VAL A 98 -4.53 -13.19 -7.92
CA VAL A 98 -4.21 -13.88 -9.19
C VAL A 98 -3.18 -15.00 -9.02
N ALA A 99 -2.35 -14.94 -7.98
CA ALA A 99 -1.29 -15.92 -7.71
C ALA A 99 -1.71 -17.04 -6.75
N ARG A 100 -2.95 -17.02 -6.23
CA ARG A 100 -3.42 -17.94 -5.17
C ARG A 100 -2.44 -17.98 -3.99
N ALA A 101 -2.10 -16.79 -3.49
CA ALA A 101 -1.12 -16.61 -2.45
C ALA A 101 -1.45 -17.44 -1.21
N GLN A 102 -0.43 -17.94 -0.53
CA GLN A 102 -0.63 -18.64 0.73
C GLN A 102 -1.25 -17.68 1.76
N MET A 103 -2.36 -18.11 2.35
CA MET A 103 -3.02 -17.33 3.40
C MET A 103 -2.11 -17.23 4.63
N CYS A 104 -2.01 -16.04 5.20
CA CYS A 104 -1.29 -15.85 6.44
C CYS A 104 -2.02 -16.61 7.57
N PRO A 105 -1.34 -17.48 8.33
CA PRO A 105 -1.98 -18.19 9.45
C PRO A 105 -2.54 -17.25 10.53
N LYS A 106 -1.95 -16.06 10.68
CA LYS A 106 -2.36 -15.05 11.68
C LYS A 106 -3.40 -14.07 11.15
N HIS A 107 -3.32 -13.70 9.88
CA HIS A 107 -4.07 -12.57 9.33
C HIS A 107 -4.87 -12.88 8.06
N GLY A 108 -4.94 -14.14 7.65
CA GLY A 108 -5.62 -14.56 6.42
C GLY A 108 -5.13 -13.75 5.22
N THR A 109 -6.06 -13.05 4.57
CA THR A 109 -5.80 -12.15 3.43
C THR A 109 -5.95 -10.67 3.78
N ASP A 110 -6.17 -10.30 5.04
CA ASP A 110 -6.47 -8.91 5.43
C ASP A 110 -5.30 -7.96 5.16
N PHE A 111 -4.06 -8.47 5.19
CA PHE A 111 -2.84 -7.73 4.84
C PHE A 111 -2.13 -8.36 3.63
N LEU A 112 -2.85 -9.08 2.76
CA LEU A 112 -2.27 -9.59 1.53
C LEU A 112 -1.99 -8.41 0.58
N GLU A 113 -0.72 -8.24 0.26
CA GLU A 113 -0.23 -7.18 -0.62
C GLU A 113 0.33 -7.79 -1.91
N TYR A 114 0.22 -7.05 -3.00
CA TYR A 114 0.85 -7.38 -4.28
C TYR A 114 1.89 -6.32 -4.64
N LYS A 115 2.93 -6.75 -5.33
CA LYS A 115 3.90 -5.88 -5.97
C LYS A 115 3.27 -5.30 -7.24
N CYS A 116 3.52 -4.01 -7.52
CA CYS A 116 3.28 -3.44 -8.83
C CYS A 116 4.03 -4.26 -9.90
N ARG A 117 3.33 -4.71 -10.95
CA ARG A 117 3.96 -5.51 -12.02
C ARG A 117 5.19 -4.80 -12.61
N TYR A 118 5.15 -3.48 -12.69
CA TYR A 118 6.13 -2.66 -13.41
C TYR A 118 7.20 -1.99 -12.54
N CYS A 119 7.17 -2.12 -11.20
CA CYS A 119 8.23 -1.58 -10.34
C CYS A 119 8.29 -2.25 -8.96
N CYS A 120 9.29 -1.92 -8.15
CA CYS A 120 9.45 -2.37 -6.77
C CYS A 120 8.65 -1.49 -5.81
N SER A 121 7.33 -1.44 -5.99
CA SER A 121 6.41 -0.73 -5.09
C SER A 121 5.20 -1.61 -4.77
N VAL A 122 4.54 -1.34 -3.65
CA VAL A 122 3.25 -1.97 -3.32
C VAL A 122 2.19 -1.48 -4.31
N ALA A 123 1.31 -2.38 -4.75
CA ALA A 123 0.23 -2.07 -5.65
C ALA A 123 -0.96 -1.44 -4.91
N VAL A 124 -1.63 -0.54 -5.61
CA VAL A 124 -2.86 0.15 -5.19
C VAL A 124 -4.01 -0.27 -6.10
N PHE A 125 -3.78 -0.25 -7.41
CA PHE A 125 -4.79 -0.54 -8.42
C PHE A 125 -4.68 -1.97 -8.95
N PHE A 126 -5.80 -2.52 -9.37
CA PHE A 126 -5.91 -3.78 -10.09
C PHE A 126 -6.77 -3.58 -11.34
N CYS A 127 -6.11 -3.47 -12.49
CA CYS A 127 -6.75 -3.16 -13.75
C CYS A 127 -6.83 -4.40 -14.65
N PHE A 128 -7.78 -4.36 -15.59
CA PHE A 128 -7.94 -5.36 -16.65
C PHE A 128 -8.12 -6.81 -16.14
N GLY A 129 -8.54 -6.97 -14.89
CA GLY A 129 -8.72 -8.27 -14.24
C GLY A 129 -7.45 -9.09 -14.05
N THR A 130 -6.26 -8.53 -14.28
CA THR A 130 -5.01 -9.31 -14.34
C THR A 130 -3.77 -8.60 -13.81
N THR A 131 -3.78 -7.27 -13.67
CA THR A 131 -2.54 -6.51 -13.53
C THR A 131 -2.57 -5.55 -12.35
N HIS A 132 -1.59 -5.67 -11.46
CA HIS A 132 -1.42 -4.78 -10.31
C HIS A 132 -0.51 -3.59 -10.63
N PHE A 133 -0.93 -2.39 -10.23
CA PHE A 133 -0.19 -1.14 -10.42
C PHE A 133 -0.05 -0.36 -9.10
N CYS A 134 1.11 0.26 -8.87
CA CYS A 134 1.20 1.41 -7.97
C CYS A 134 0.71 2.67 -8.70
N ASN A 135 0.40 3.74 -7.96
CA ASN A 135 -0.21 4.94 -8.54
C ASN A 135 0.61 5.56 -9.67
N PRO A 136 1.94 5.79 -9.53
CA PRO A 136 2.68 6.41 -10.62
C PRO A 136 2.76 5.53 -11.88
N CYS A 137 2.73 4.20 -11.74
CA CYS A 137 2.66 3.31 -12.90
C CYS A 137 1.26 3.21 -13.49
N HIS A 138 0.22 3.39 -12.68
CA HIS A 138 -1.17 3.47 -13.14
C HIS A 138 -1.41 4.76 -13.92
N ASP A 139 -0.92 5.91 -13.46
CA ASP A 139 -1.01 7.18 -14.19
C ASP A 139 -0.35 7.12 -15.57
N ASP A 140 0.71 6.32 -15.71
CA ASP A 140 1.49 6.12 -16.94
C ASP A 140 1.18 4.77 -17.60
N PHE A 141 0.03 4.15 -17.29
CA PHE A 141 -0.26 2.75 -17.67
C PHE A 141 -0.12 2.55 -19.18
N GLN A 142 -0.64 3.48 -19.99
CA GLN A 142 -0.57 3.43 -21.45
C GLN A 142 0.85 3.26 -21.98
N ARG A 143 1.85 3.84 -21.31
CA ARG A 143 3.25 3.70 -21.71
C ARG A 143 3.86 2.44 -21.11
N VAL A 144 3.75 2.25 -19.79
CA VAL A 144 4.46 1.15 -19.10
C VAL A 144 3.96 -0.23 -19.54
N THR A 145 2.69 -0.38 -19.92
CA THR A 145 2.15 -1.66 -20.43
C THR A 145 2.62 -1.99 -21.84
N ASN A 146 3.07 -0.98 -22.61
CA ASN A 146 3.55 -1.13 -23.98
C ASN A 146 5.05 -1.40 -24.09
N LEU A 147 5.80 -1.28 -22.97
CA LEU A 147 7.21 -1.65 -22.93
C LEU A 147 7.37 -3.18 -23.02
N SER A 148 8.32 -3.62 -23.82
CA SER A 148 8.73 -5.02 -23.84
C SER A 148 9.45 -5.40 -22.54
N LYS A 149 9.50 -6.71 -22.21
CA LYS A 149 10.18 -7.19 -21.00
C LYS A 149 11.65 -6.76 -20.92
N SER A 150 12.34 -6.63 -22.04
CA SER A 150 13.74 -6.19 -22.11
C SER A 150 13.94 -4.70 -21.87
N GLU A 151 12.88 -3.89 -22.01
CA GLU A 151 12.91 -2.44 -21.78
C GLU A 151 12.53 -2.07 -20.34
N LEU A 152 12.02 -3.03 -19.57
CA LEU A 152 11.68 -2.82 -18.17
C LEU A 152 12.96 -2.79 -17.30
N PRO A 153 13.02 -1.92 -16.28
CA PRO A 153 14.15 -1.88 -15.37
C PRO A 153 14.25 -3.16 -14.55
N ASN A 154 15.48 -3.54 -14.22
CA ASN A 154 15.73 -4.63 -13.28
C ASN A 154 15.57 -4.13 -11.84
N CYS A 155 15.37 -5.06 -10.91
CA CYS A 155 15.42 -4.72 -9.49
C CYS A 155 16.80 -4.12 -9.15
N PRO A 156 16.87 -2.95 -8.48
CA PRO A 156 15.77 -2.15 -7.95
C PRO A 156 15.07 -1.27 -9.00
N ALA A 157 13.78 -1.51 -9.22
CA ALA A 157 12.96 -0.82 -10.21
C ALA A 157 12.08 0.25 -9.55
N GLY A 158 12.19 1.49 -10.03
CA GLY A 158 11.34 2.60 -9.66
C GLY A 158 10.09 2.68 -10.55
N PRO A 159 9.06 3.44 -10.13
CA PRO A 159 7.87 3.63 -10.93
C PRO A 159 8.16 4.26 -12.29
N LYS A 160 7.20 4.17 -13.24
CA LYS A 160 7.31 4.72 -14.60
C LYS A 160 8.57 4.23 -15.34
N ALA A 161 8.90 2.94 -15.18
CA ALA A 161 10.05 2.28 -15.81
C ALA A 161 11.41 2.93 -15.50
N LYS A 162 11.58 3.50 -14.30
CA LYS A 162 12.83 4.10 -13.86
C LYS A 162 13.76 3.05 -13.25
N GLN A 163 15.03 3.00 -13.67
CA GLN A 163 16.05 2.23 -12.97
C GLN A 163 16.49 3.00 -11.71
N LEU A 164 16.46 2.36 -10.54
CA LEU A 164 17.02 2.93 -9.32
C LEU A 164 18.50 2.56 -9.19
N GLU A 165 19.22 3.35 -8.40
CA GLU A 165 20.61 3.09 -8.04
C GLU A 165 20.70 2.08 -6.89
N GLY A 166 21.82 1.36 -6.82
CA GLY A 166 22.09 0.34 -5.81
C GLY A 166 21.54 -1.04 -6.15
N ASP A 167 21.72 -1.97 -5.22
CA ASP A 167 21.38 -3.40 -5.41
C ASP A 167 20.26 -3.88 -4.48
N GLU A 168 19.78 -3.01 -3.59
CA GLU A 168 18.75 -3.35 -2.60
C GLU A 168 17.35 -3.04 -3.13
N CYS A 169 16.47 -4.05 -3.13
CA CYS A 169 15.07 -3.88 -3.49
C CYS A 169 14.36 -2.97 -2.48
N PRO A 170 13.63 -1.93 -2.90
CA PRO A 170 12.81 -1.10 -2.00
C PRO A 170 11.73 -1.86 -1.21
N LEU A 171 11.38 -3.08 -1.64
CA LEU A 171 10.42 -3.95 -0.94
C LEU A 171 11.10 -4.96 -0.02
N HIS A 172 12.44 -4.95 0.05
CA HIS A 172 13.29 -5.83 0.85
C HIS A 172 12.92 -7.32 0.70
N VAL A 173 12.59 -7.74 -0.51
CA VAL A 173 12.15 -9.10 -0.83
C VAL A 173 12.70 -9.55 -2.18
N LYS A 174 13.02 -10.84 -2.30
CA LYS A 174 13.30 -11.45 -3.60
C LYS A 174 11.99 -11.65 -4.36
N HIS A 175 11.94 -11.16 -5.58
CA HIS A 175 10.77 -11.25 -6.44
C HIS A 175 11.17 -11.60 -7.89
N PRO A 176 10.23 -12.10 -8.71
CA PRO A 176 10.45 -12.31 -10.14
C PRO A 176 10.85 -11.03 -10.88
N PRO A 177 11.36 -11.12 -12.11
CA PRO A 177 11.69 -9.95 -12.92
C PRO A 177 10.52 -8.96 -13.06
N THR A 178 10.85 -7.68 -13.27
CA THR A 178 9.85 -6.65 -13.57
C THR A 178 9.04 -7.05 -14.81
N GLY A 179 7.72 -6.87 -14.76
CA GLY A 179 6.78 -7.33 -15.78
C GLY A 179 5.97 -8.57 -15.38
N GLU A 180 6.19 -9.12 -14.18
CA GLU A 180 5.48 -10.29 -13.66
C GLU A 180 4.72 -10.00 -12.37
N GLU A 181 3.55 -10.63 -12.21
CA GLU A 181 2.75 -10.54 -10.99
C GLU A 181 3.47 -11.22 -9.82
N PHE A 182 3.41 -10.60 -8.65
CA PHE A 182 4.00 -11.17 -7.46
C PHE A 182 3.22 -10.79 -6.20
N ALA A 183 2.70 -11.82 -5.52
CA ALA A 183 2.13 -11.66 -4.20
C ALA A 183 3.26 -11.47 -3.19
N LEU A 184 3.25 -10.36 -2.48
CA LEU A 184 4.24 -10.05 -1.43
C LEU A 184 3.92 -10.75 -0.10
N GLY A 185 2.77 -11.41 -0.01
CA GLY A 185 2.26 -12.04 1.19
C GLY A 185 1.73 -11.03 2.20
N CYS A 186 1.78 -11.39 3.48
CA CYS A 186 1.27 -10.57 4.57
C CYS A 186 2.21 -9.38 4.86
N GLY A 187 1.77 -8.16 4.56
CA GLY A 187 2.57 -6.93 4.70
C GLY A 187 3.10 -6.69 6.11
N VAL A 188 2.32 -7.00 7.14
CA VAL A 188 2.76 -6.85 8.54
C VAL A 188 3.76 -7.93 8.95
N CYS A 189 3.52 -9.20 8.58
CA CYS A 189 4.44 -10.28 8.96
C CYS A 189 5.77 -10.22 8.21
N ARG A 190 5.78 -9.73 6.96
CA ARG A 190 7.02 -9.58 6.17
C ARG A 190 8.05 -8.70 6.89
N ASN A 191 7.58 -7.64 7.54
CA ASN A 191 8.43 -6.69 8.27
C ASN A 191 8.76 -7.17 9.70
N ALA A 192 8.02 -8.16 10.23
CA ALA A 192 8.32 -8.76 11.53
C ALA A 192 9.55 -9.68 11.49
N HIS A 193 9.86 -10.26 10.32
CA HIS A 193 10.93 -11.23 10.15
C HIS A 193 12.29 -10.59 9.84
N THR A 194 12.36 -9.26 9.80
CA THR A 194 13.60 -8.49 9.63
C THR A 194 14.23 -8.02 10.95
N PHE A 195 13.68 -8.44 12.09
CA PHE A 195 14.22 -8.20 13.44
C PHE A 195 14.40 -9.50 14.22
#